data_AF-A0A9E2UKX1-F1
#
_entry.id   AF-A0A9E2UKX1-F1
#
_cell.length_a   1.000
_cell.length_b   1.000
_cell.length_c   1.000
_cell.angle_alpha   90.00
_cell.angle_beta   90.00
_cell.angle_gamma   90.00
#
_symmetry.space_group_name_H-M   'P 1'
#
loop_
_entity.id
_entity.type
_entity.pdbx_description
1 polymer ?
#
loop_
_entity_poly.entity_id
_entity_poly.type
_entity_poly.pdbx_seq_one_letter_code
_entity_poly.pdbx_strand_id
1 'polypeptide(L)'
;AARLPVACIRPGDLPSPVQASGRIVTGHWSGGDIAVTEPVSGDQFRTVGEVEAFCARRFGPGWRIAALHDGGRNQSVSGRGDPATITDRVWVDIADQPHGTCWARQ
;
A
#
# COMPACT_ATOMS: atom_id res chain seq x y z
N ALA A 1 -2.76 5.49 19.92
CA ALA A 1 -2.03 4.53 19.07
C ALA A 1 -0.90 5.26 18.32
N ALA A 2 0.03 4.53 17.69
CA ALA A 2 1.03 5.14 16.80
C ALA A 2 0.33 5.89 15.65
N ARG A 3 0.93 6.99 15.19
CA ARG A 3 0.46 7.72 14.00
C ARG A 3 1.46 7.53 12.87
N LEU A 4 1.03 6.85 11.81
CA LEU A 4 1.85 6.55 10.63
C LEU A 4 1.05 6.85 9.36
N PRO A 5 1.71 7.24 8.26
CA PRO A 5 1.06 7.32 6.95
C PRO A 5 0.42 6.01 6.53
N VAL A 6 -0.67 6.06 5.77
CA VAL A 6 -1.20 4.88 5.06
C VAL A 6 -0.49 4.77 3.72
N ALA A 7 0.04 3.58 3.41
CA ALA A 7 0.46 3.27 2.07
C ALA A 7 -0.78 3.01 1.21
N CYS A 8 -0.98 3.85 0.19
CA CYS A 8 -2.02 3.70 -0.80
C CYS A 8 -1.40 3.26 -2.13
N ILE A 9 -2.14 2.46 -2.87
CA ILE A 9 -1.77 1.99 -4.21
C ILE A 9 -2.90 2.29 -5.19
N ARG A 10 -2.52 2.70 -6.40
CA ARG A 10 -3.36 2.57 -7.59
C ARG A 10 -2.80 1.42 -8.43
N PRO A 11 -3.47 0.26 -8.46
CA PRO A 11 -3.02 -0.87 -9.27
C PRO A 11 -2.90 -0.49 -10.74
N GLY A 12 -1.98 -1.15 -11.44
CA GLY A 12 -1.71 -0.91 -12.85
C GLY A 12 -0.88 -2.03 -13.46
N ASP A 13 -0.43 -1.82 -14.68
CA ASP A 13 0.35 -2.76 -15.50
C ASP A 13 1.73 -2.19 -15.88
N LEU A 14 2.27 -1.29 -15.06
CA LEU A 14 3.58 -0.68 -15.31
C LEU A 14 4.63 -1.77 -15.49
N PRO A 15 5.52 -1.64 -16.51
CA PRO A 15 6.58 -2.62 -16.72
C PRO A 15 7.49 -2.67 -15.51
N SER A 16 7.86 -3.88 -15.10
CA SER A 16 8.74 -4.04 -13.95
C SER A 16 10.12 -3.43 -14.24
N PRO A 17 10.68 -2.63 -13.31
CA PRO A 17 11.99 -2.01 -13.51
C PRO A 17 13.17 -3.01 -13.43
N VAL A 18 12.91 -4.33 -13.41
CA VAL A 18 13.89 -5.42 -13.27
C VAL A 18 15.04 -5.36 -14.29
N GLN A 19 14.91 -4.64 -15.41
CA GLN A 19 16.05 -4.38 -16.31
C GLN A 19 17.15 -3.49 -15.69
N ALA A 20 16.91 -2.79 -14.58
CA ALA A 20 17.75 -1.66 -14.18
C ALA A 20 18.82 -1.92 -13.09
N SER A 21 18.80 -2.99 -12.28
CA SER A 21 19.71 -2.97 -11.11
C SER A 21 20.10 -4.28 -10.41
N GLY A 22 19.78 -5.47 -10.92
CA GLY A 22 20.29 -6.73 -10.35
C GLY A 22 19.91 -6.99 -8.87
N ARG A 23 19.00 -6.19 -8.29
CA ARG A 23 18.42 -6.38 -6.96
C ARG A 23 16.94 -6.69 -7.07
N ILE A 24 16.49 -7.53 -6.15
CA ILE A 24 15.21 -8.25 -6.14
C ILE A 24 14.01 -7.28 -6.18
N VAL A 25 13.53 -6.97 -7.39
CA VAL A 25 12.14 -6.52 -7.65
C VAL A 25 11.29 -7.70 -8.15
N THR A 26 11.94 -8.78 -8.58
CA THR A 26 11.31 -10.02 -9.05
C THR A 26 10.44 -10.62 -7.94
N GLY A 27 9.12 -10.61 -8.15
CA GLY A 27 8.13 -11.15 -7.22
C GLY A 27 7.62 -10.18 -6.15
N HIS A 28 7.99 -8.90 -6.19
CA HIS A 28 7.42 -7.87 -5.31
C HIS A 28 6.76 -6.72 -6.08
N TRP A 29 6.95 -6.67 -7.40
CA TRP A 29 6.41 -5.62 -8.25
C TRP A 29 4.91 -5.74 -8.42
N SER A 30 4.19 -4.70 -8.03
CA SER A 30 2.74 -4.61 -8.15
C SER A 30 2.23 -4.12 -9.52
N GLY A 31 3.10 -3.52 -10.34
CA GLY A 31 2.67 -2.79 -11.55
C GLY A 31 1.98 -1.46 -11.26
N GLY A 32 1.78 -1.10 -9.99
CA GLY A 32 1.02 0.07 -9.57
C GLY A 32 1.84 1.27 -9.16
N ASP A 33 1.13 2.38 -8.95
CA ASP A 33 1.63 3.59 -8.31
C ASP A 33 1.40 3.50 -6.80
N ILE A 34 2.41 3.87 -6.00
CA ILE A 34 2.33 3.93 -4.55
C ILE A 34 2.52 5.37 -4.09
N ALA A 35 1.68 5.78 -3.14
CA ALA A 35 1.77 7.07 -2.46
C ALA A 35 1.45 6.87 -0.97
N VAL A 36 1.99 7.74 -0.13
CA VAL A 36 1.73 7.70 1.32
C VAL A 36 0.98 8.95 1.77
N THR A 37 0.03 8.78 2.68
CA THR A 37 -0.80 9.89 3.19
C THR A 37 -0.07 10.69 4.27
N GLU A 38 -0.73 11.70 4.80
CA GLU A 38 -0.40 12.22 6.13
C GLU A 38 -0.56 11.14 7.22
N PRO A 39 0.16 11.24 8.36
CA PRO A 39 0.05 10.26 9.43
C PRO A 39 -1.33 10.20 10.09
N VAL A 40 -1.87 8.98 10.23
CA VAL A 40 -3.16 8.69 10.87
C VAL A 40 -3.03 7.65 11.97
N SER A 41 -4.01 7.59 12.88
CA SER A 41 -4.04 6.57 13.92
C SER A 41 -4.35 5.20 13.30
N GLY A 42 -3.65 4.15 13.72
CA GLY A 42 -3.87 2.79 13.17
C GLY A 42 -5.29 2.26 13.37
N ASP A 43 -5.97 2.70 14.44
CA ASP A 43 -7.34 2.37 14.82
C ASP A 43 -8.38 3.39 14.33
N GLN A 44 -8.00 4.32 13.45
CA GLN A 44 -8.91 5.32 12.90
C GLN A 44 -9.99 4.71 12.00
N PHE A 45 -9.68 3.59 11.33
CA PHE A 45 -10.57 2.92 10.38
C PHE A 45 -11.09 1.62 11.00
N ARG A 46 -12.41 1.41 10.91
CA ARG A 46 -13.09 0.21 11.40
C ARG A 46 -13.07 -0.91 10.38
N THR A 47 -13.13 -0.56 9.09
CA THR A 47 -13.24 -1.52 8.00
C THR A 47 -12.24 -1.20 6.89
N VAL A 48 -11.89 -2.22 6.09
CA VAL A 48 -11.01 -2.04 4.93
C VAL A 48 -11.60 -1.02 3.95
N GLY A 49 -12.92 -1.03 3.76
CA GLY A 49 -13.61 -0.05 2.89
C GLY A 49 -13.46 1.40 3.37
N GLU A 50 -13.36 1.64 4.68
CA GLU A 50 -13.11 3.00 5.21
C GLU A 50 -11.70 3.50 4.85
N VAL A 51 -10.68 2.65 4.97
CA VAL A 51 -9.29 3.03 4.61
C VAL A 51 -9.09 3.08 3.10
N GLU A 52 -9.77 2.25 2.31
CA GLU A 52 -9.83 2.37 0.86
C GLU A 52 -10.45 3.70 0.43
N ALA A 53 -11.60 4.07 1.02
CA ALA A 53 -12.25 5.34 0.75
C ALA A 53 -11.38 6.54 1.17
N PHE A 54 -10.55 6.39 2.20
CA PHE A 54 -9.57 7.40 2.58
C PHE A 54 -8.48 7.57 1.49
N CYS A 55 -7.89 6.48 1.00
CA CYS A 55 -6.94 6.52 -0.11
C CYS A 55 -7.54 7.15 -1.38
N ALA A 56 -8.78 6.76 -1.73
CA ALA A 56 -9.48 7.30 -2.89
C ALA A 56 -9.77 8.80 -2.77
N ARG A 57 -10.15 9.29 -1.56
CA ARG A 57 -10.32 10.73 -1.32
C ARG A 57 -9.01 11.50 -1.44
N ARG A 58 -7.90 10.90 -0.99
CA ARG A 58 -6.61 11.58 -0.92
C ARG A 58 -5.89 11.69 -2.26
N PHE A 59 -6.01 10.67 -3.11
CA PHE A 59 -5.25 10.53 -4.36
C PHE A 59 -6.12 10.38 -5.62
N GLY A 60 -7.44 10.25 -5.46
CA GLY A 60 -8.41 10.16 -6.53
C GLY A 60 -8.97 8.74 -6.76
N PRO A 61 -9.89 8.58 -7.71
CA PRO A 61 -10.49 7.28 -8.03
C PRO A 61 -9.45 6.22 -8.40
N GLY A 62 -9.69 4.98 -8.00
CA GLY A 62 -8.82 3.82 -8.27
C GLY A 62 -7.68 3.62 -7.27
N TRP A 63 -7.48 4.56 -6.33
CA TRP A 63 -6.58 4.36 -5.20
C TRP A 63 -7.27 3.62 -4.06
N ARG A 64 -6.57 2.65 -3.49
CA ARG A 64 -6.98 1.88 -2.31
C ARG A 64 -5.79 1.70 -1.37
N ILE A 65 -6.00 1.13 -0.19
CA ILE A 65 -4.89 0.74 0.67
C ILE A 65 -4.00 -0.29 -0.05
N ALA A 66 -2.69 -0.14 0.08
CA ALA A 66 -1.72 -1.12 -0.40
C ALA A 66 -1.73 -2.36 0.50
N ALA A 67 -1.65 -3.54 -0.10
CA ALA A 67 -1.54 -4.81 0.59
C ALA A 67 -0.16 -5.44 0.34
N LEU A 68 0.36 -6.18 1.31
CA LEU A 68 1.60 -6.96 1.12
C LEU A 68 1.51 -7.91 -0.10
N HIS A 69 0.30 -8.38 -0.40
CA HIS A 69 -0.01 -9.28 -1.51
C HIS A 69 -0.09 -8.61 -2.88
N ASP A 70 -0.03 -7.28 -2.96
CA ASP A 70 -0.09 -6.57 -4.24
C ASP A 70 1.13 -6.85 -5.13
N GLY A 71 2.25 -7.31 -4.55
CA GLY A 71 3.42 -7.79 -5.28
C GLY A 71 3.36 -9.26 -5.72
N GLY A 72 2.28 -9.99 -5.42
CA GLY A 72 2.14 -11.43 -5.64
C GLY A 72 2.17 -12.25 -4.35
N ARG A 73 2.81 -13.43 -4.37
CA ARG A 73 2.80 -14.39 -3.23
C ARG A 73 3.77 -14.04 -2.08
N ASN A 74 4.36 -12.85 -2.10
CA ASN A 74 5.46 -12.51 -1.21
C ASN A 74 5.01 -11.53 -0.10
N GLN A 75 5.78 -11.47 0.99
CA GLN A 75 5.51 -10.62 2.16
C GLN A 75 5.98 -9.17 1.95
N SER A 76 6.04 -8.69 0.70
CA SER A 76 6.54 -7.36 0.36
C SER A 76 5.95 -6.90 -0.98
N VAL A 77 5.63 -5.61 -1.03
CA VAL A 77 5.09 -4.93 -2.19
C VAL A 77 6.05 -3.81 -2.62
N SER A 78 6.17 -3.61 -3.93
CA SER A 78 6.90 -2.52 -4.56
C SER A 78 6.07 -1.94 -5.70
N GLY A 79 6.24 -0.65 -5.97
CA GLY A 79 5.52 0.09 -6.99
C GLY A 79 6.25 1.38 -7.33
N ARG A 80 5.74 2.12 -8.30
CA ARG A 80 6.30 3.43 -8.66
C ARG A 80 5.83 4.46 -7.63
N GLY A 81 6.76 5.15 -6.98
CA GLY A 81 6.44 6.22 -6.02
C GLY A 81 7.36 7.42 -6.18
N ASP A 82 7.02 8.51 -5.50
CA ASP A 82 7.88 9.70 -5.39
C ASP A 82 8.81 9.55 -4.17
N PRO A 83 10.14 9.39 -4.37
CA PRO A 83 11.10 9.24 -3.27
C PRO A 83 11.07 10.37 -2.25
N ALA A 84 10.66 11.59 -2.64
CA ALA A 84 10.57 12.73 -1.73
C ALA A 84 9.45 12.58 -0.69
N THR A 85 8.51 11.66 -0.91
CA THR A 85 7.33 11.46 -0.05
C THR A 85 7.40 10.17 0.78
N ILE A 86 8.35 9.27 0.48
CA ILE A 86 8.46 7.98 1.17
C ILE A 86 9.06 8.16 2.58
N THR A 87 8.55 7.35 3.52
CA THR A 87 8.96 7.32 4.93
C THR A 87 9.35 5.90 5.34
N ASP A 88 10.00 5.76 6.49
CA ASP A 88 10.49 4.48 7.00
C ASP A 88 9.38 3.53 7.49
N ARG A 89 8.21 4.08 7.89
CA ARG A 89 7.13 3.31 8.50
C ARG A 89 5.76 3.77 8.02
N VAL A 90 4.94 2.81 7.62
CA VAL A 90 3.58 3.03 7.09
C VAL A 90 2.61 1.99 7.64
N TRP A 91 1.33 2.31 7.63
CA TRP A 91 0.25 1.35 7.69
C TRP A 91 0.04 0.71 6.31
N VAL A 92 -0.14 -0.61 6.31
CA VAL A 92 -0.36 -1.45 5.13
C VAL A 92 -1.43 -2.48 5.46
N ASP A 93 -2.12 -2.99 4.45
CA ASP A 93 -3.02 -4.12 4.62
C ASP A 93 -2.32 -5.47 4.47
N ILE A 94 -2.89 -6.48 5.11
CA ILE A 94 -2.53 -7.88 4.92
C ILE A 94 -3.80 -8.61 4.51
N ALA A 95 -4.12 -8.54 3.22
CA ALA A 95 -5.44 -8.86 2.66
C ALA A 95 -6.04 -10.22 3.08
N ASP A 96 -5.21 -11.25 3.26
CA ASP A 96 -5.62 -12.61 3.62
C ASP A 96 -5.56 -12.90 5.14
N GLN A 97 -5.16 -11.91 5.95
CA GLN A 97 -5.05 -12.02 7.40
C GLN A 97 -6.04 -11.05 8.07
N PRO A 98 -7.29 -11.49 8.32
CA PRO A 98 -8.36 -10.62 8.82
C PRO A 98 -8.09 -10.02 10.21
N HIS A 99 -7.16 -10.59 10.98
CA HIS A 99 -6.73 -10.10 12.29
C HIS A 99 -5.31 -9.53 12.29
N GLY A 100 -4.67 -9.42 11.11
CA GLY A 100 -3.33 -8.85 10.96
C GLY A 100 -3.30 -7.32 10.95
N THR A 101 -4.46 -6.67 10.96
CA THR A 101 -4.64 -5.22 10.84
C THR A 101 -5.68 -4.71 11.84
N CYS A 102 -5.70 -3.41 12.07
CA CYS A 102 -6.65 -2.76 12.97
C CYS A 102 -8.07 -2.58 12.39
N TRP A 103 -8.26 -2.82 11.09
CA TRP A 103 -9.55 -2.76 10.41
C TRP A 103 -10.09 -4.15 10.06
N ALA A 104 -11.40 -4.31 10.17
CA ALA A 104 -12.15 -5.50 9.76
C ALA A 104 -12.31 -5.58 8.24
N ARG A 105 -12.70 -6.75 7.73
CA ARG A 105 -12.90 -6.98 6.29
C ARG A 105 -14.26 -6.49 5.79
N GLN A 106 -15.21 -6.25 6.70
CA GLN A 106 -16.57 -5.75 6.46
C GLN A 106 -16.99 -4.83 7.60
#